data_AF-A0A944EPT9-F1
#
_entry.id   AF-A0A944EPT9-F1
#
_cell.length_a   1.000
_cell.length_b   1.000
_cell.length_c   1.000
_cell.angle_alpha   90.00
_cell.angle_beta   90.00
_cell.angle_gamma   90.00
#
_symmetry.space_group_name_H-M   'P 1'
#
loop_
_entity.id
_entity.type
_entity.pdbx_description
1 polymer ?
#
loop_
_entity_poly.entity_id
_entity_poly.type
_entity_poly.pdbx_seq_one_letter_code
_entity_poly.pdbx_strand_id
1 'polypeptide(L)' 'MPDRTDRAARICPDCDGFPVVAITTGTRDQDGTRTTLTVVCPACHGTGTAPLWLVTTRRPAAASSGQEAVR' A
#
# COMPACT_ATOMS: atom_id res chain seq x y z
N MET A 1 -15.79 11.69 -28.38
CA MET A 1 -14.87 11.08 -27.39
C MET A 1 -15.68 10.82 -26.14
N PRO A 2 -15.70 9.61 -25.56
CA PRO A 2 -16.37 9.42 -24.28
C PRO A 2 -15.61 10.23 -23.24
N ASP A 3 -16.32 11.19 -22.63
CA ASP A 3 -15.89 11.85 -21.40
C ASP A 3 -15.58 10.74 -20.39
N ARG A 4 -14.36 10.73 -19.85
CA ARG A 4 -14.07 9.88 -18.71
C ARG A 4 -14.79 10.56 -17.56
N THR A 5 -16.08 10.26 -17.42
CA THR A 5 -16.82 10.54 -16.20
C THR A 5 -16.22 9.61 -15.17
N ASP A 6 -15.03 9.97 -14.68
CA ASP A 6 -14.33 9.36 -13.58
C ASP A 6 -15.26 9.51 -12.39
N ARG A 7 -16.14 8.53 -12.20
CA ARG A 7 -16.82 8.31 -10.93
C ARG A 7 -15.69 8.11 -9.95
N ALA A 8 -15.22 9.21 -9.34
CA ALA A 8 -13.98 9.30 -8.59
C ALA A 8 -13.84 8.02 -7.80
N ALA A 9 -13.01 7.11 -8.33
CA ALA A 9 -12.96 5.78 -7.80
C ALA A 9 -12.58 5.99 -6.34
N ARG A 10 -13.32 5.37 -5.40
CA ARG A 10 -13.09 5.55 -3.96
C ARG A 10 -11.73 4.96 -3.53
N ILE A 11 -10.81 4.79 -4.47
CA ILE A 11 -9.47 4.24 -4.30
C ILE A 11 -8.76 5.05 -3.24
N CYS A 12 -8.17 4.33 -2.29
CA CYS A 12 -7.32 4.96 -1.29
C CYS A 12 -6.09 5.57 -1.98
N PRO A 13 -5.84 6.89 -1.81
CA PRO A 13 -4.70 7.55 -2.45
C PRO A 13 -3.35 7.13 -1.88
N ASP A 14 -3.33 6.50 -0.70
CA ASP A 14 -2.12 6.08 -0.02
C ASP A 14 -1.54 4.78 -0.60
N CYS A 15 -2.41 3.88 -1.06
CA CYS A 15 -1.99 2.58 -1.60
C CYS A 15 -2.14 2.44 -3.12
N ASP A 16 -2.72 3.45 -3.79
CA ASP A 16 -2.91 3.48 -5.25
C ASP A 16 -3.52 2.18 -5.84
N GLY A 17 -4.43 1.56 -5.09
CA GLY A 17 -5.09 0.31 -5.50
C GLY A 17 -4.42 -0.99 -5.03
N PHE A 18 -3.31 -0.95 -4.30
CA PHE A 18 -2.65 -2.12 -3.70
C PHE A 18 -2.73 -2.11 -2.16
N PRO A 19 -3.92 -2.35 -1.57
CA PRO A 19 -4.13 -2.17 -0.15
C PRO A 19 -3.54 -3.30 0.71
N VAL A 20 -3.16 -4.42 0.11
CA VAL A 20 -2.51 -5.56 0.77
C VAL A 20 -1.40 -6.07 -0.13
N VAL A 21 -0.20 -6.24 0.42
CA VAL A 21 0.95 -6.79 -0.31
C VAL A 21 1.60 -7.91 0.50
N ALA A 22 2.16 -8.89 -0.22
CA ALA A 22 2.92 -9.98 0.35
C ALA A 22 4.41 -9.75 0.09
N ILE A 23 5.21 -9.76 1.16
CA ILE A 23 6.67 -9.55 1.12
C ILE A 23 7.34 -10.84 1.55
N THR A 24 7.99 -11.52 0.61
CA THR A 24 8.83 -12.67 0.94
C THR A 24 10.15 -12.17 1.50
N THR A 25 10.50 -12.62 2.70
CA THR A 25 11.80 -12.31 3.31
C THR A 25 12.95 -12.96 2.53
N GLY A 26 14.08 -12.25 2.47
CA GLY A 26 15.27 -12.67 1.72
C GLY A 26 15.96 -13.89 2.32
N THR A 27 15.77 -14.13 3.62
CA THR A 27 16.40 -15.21 4.37
C THR A 27 15.55 -16.48 4.30
N ARG A 28 16.21 -17.63 4.12
CA ARG A 28 15.58 -18.93 4.28
C ARG A 28 15.63 -19.32 5.76
N ASP A 29 14.52 -19.83 6.26
CA ASP A 29 14.45 -20.49 7.54
C ASP A 29 15.28 -21.79 7.54
N GLN A 30 15.59 -22.31 8.72
CA GLN A 30 16.33 -23.56 8.89
C GLN A 30 15.65 -24.76 8.21
N ASP A 31 14.32 -24.75 8.14
CA ASP A 31 13.54 -25.78 7.45
C ASP A 31 13.51 -25.58 5.91
N GLY A 32 14.23 -24.59 5.38
CA GLY A 32 14.34 -24.28 3.96
C GLY A 32 13.20 -23.44 3.39
N THR A 33 12.21 -23.09 4.22
CA THR A 33 11.09 -22.21 3.84
C THR A 33 11.52 -20.73 3.84
N ARG A 34 10.67 -19.85 3.31
CA ARG A 34 10.86 -18.39 3.42
C ARG A 34 9.65 -17.80 4.10
N THR A 35 9.87 -16.92 5.07
CA THR A 35 8.78 -16.21 5.73
C THR A 35 8.18 -15.20 4.76
N THR A 36 6.86 -15.23 4.60
CA THR A 36 6.11 -14.21 3.85
C THR A 36 5.36 -13.35 4.85
N LEU A 37 5.55 -12.04 4.76
CA LEU A 37 4.88 -11.05 5.59
C LEU A 37 3.76 -10.40 4.78
N THR A 38 2.56 -10.36 5.33
CA THR A 38 1.45 -9.62 4.74
C THR A 38 1.39 -8.23 5.35
N VAL A 39 1.51 -7.20 4.51
CA VAL A 39 1.40 -5.80 4.92
C VAL A 39 0.09 -5.23 4.42
N VAL A 40 -0.65 -4.58 5.31
CA VAL A 40 -1.93 -3.93 5.00
C VAL A 40 -1.77 -2.42 5.06
N CYS A 41 -2.39 -1.71 4.12
CA CYS A 41 -2.43 -0.25 4.14
C CYS A 41 -3.17 0.23 5.41
N PRO A 42 -2.55 1.02 6.28
CA PRO A 42 -3.16 1.45 7.53
C PRO A 42 -4.28 2.48 7.31
N ALA A 43 -4.27 3.21 6.19
CA ALA A 43 -5.27 4.24 5.89
C ALA A 43 -6.63 3.64 5.46
N CYS A 44 -6.61 2.51 4.74
CA CYS A 44 -7.83 1.84 4.27
C CYS A 44 -8.07 0.46 4.92
N HIS A 45 -7.17 0.03 5.82
CA HIS A 45 -7.21 -1.27 6.48
C HIS A 45 -7.36 -2.46 5.51
N GLY A 46 -6.73 -2.39 4.34
CA GLY A 46 -6.80 -3.47 3.34
C GLY A 46 -8.01 -3.43 2.40
N THR A 47 -8.95 -2.50 2.58
CA THR A 47 -10.18 -2.44 1.75
C THR A 47 -9.96 -1.86 0.36
N GLY A 48 -8.84 -1.19 0.11
CA GLY A 48 -8.56 -0.52 -1.16
C GLY A 48 -9.39 0.74 -1.40
N THR A 49 -10.27 1.09 -0.47
CA THR A 49 -11.11 2.28 -0.59
C THR A 49 -11.06 3.14 0.65
N ALA A 50 -11.16 4.45 0.47
CA ALA A 50 -11.20 5.41 1.57
C ALA A 50 -12.53 6.19 1.55
N PRO A 51 -13.11 6.51 2.71
CA PRO A 51 -14.24 7.43 2.77
C PRO A 51 -13.78 8.82 2.33
N LEU A 52 -14.67 9.60 1.68
CA LEU A 52 -14.30 10.90 1.07
C LEU A 52 -13.67 11.88 2.06
N TRP A 53 -14.06 11.83 3.33
CA TRP A 53 -13.53 12.71 4.36
C TRP A 53 -12.09 12.39 4.76
N LEU A 54 -11.58 11.18 4.46
CA LEU A 54 -10.15 10.84 4.60
C LEU A 54 -9.31 11.34 3.41
N VAL A 55 -9.94 11.63 2.26
CA VAL A 55 -9.22 12.04 1.03
C VAL A 55 -8.69 13.48 1.16
N THR A 56 -9.29 14.31 2.03
CA THR A 56 -8.94 15.73 2.21
C THR A 56 -7.73 15.96 3.11
N THR A 57 -7.29 14.98 3.90
CA THR A 57 -6.16 15.13 4.84
C THR A 57 -4.79 14.86 4.20
N ARG A 58 -4.70 14.93 2.86
CA ARG A 58 -3.53 14.50 2.08
C ARG A 58 -2.23 15.15 2.58
N ARG A 59 -1.54 14.48 3.50
CA ARG A 59 -0.12 14.70 3.77
C ARG A 59 0.60 14.06 2.59
N PRO A 60 1.41 14.79 1.80
CA PRO A 60 2.19 14.15 0.75
C PRO A 60 3.01 13.04 1.40
N ALA A 61 2.95 11.84 0.83
CA ALA A 61 3.79 10.73 1.24
C ALA A 61 5.23 11.23 1.19
N ALA A 62 5.77 11.57 2.38
CA ALA A 62 7.19 11.86 2.52
C ALA A 62 7.87 10.61 1.97
N ALA A 63 8.65 10.83 0.90
CA ALA A 63 9.44 9.81 0.22
C ALA A 63 9.99 8.84 1.26
N SER A 64 9.66 7.55 1.10
CA SER A 64 10.13 6.45 1.94
C SER A 64 11.66 6.51 2.02
N SER A 65 12.16 7.22 3.03
CA SER A 65 13.55 7.31 3.42
C SER A 65 13.77 6.09 4.29
N GLY A 66 14.00 4.95 3.64
CA GLY A 66 14.13 3.65 4.30
C GLY A 66 14.92 2.61 3.50
N GLN A 67 15.59 3.03 2.42
CA GLN A 67 16.66 2.24 1.78
C GLN A 67 18.02 2.75 2.27
N GLU A 68 18.27 2.71 3.57
CA GLU A 68 19.62 2.78 4.11
C GLU A 68 19.84 1.62 5.09
N ALA A 69 21.00 0.98 4.92
CA ALA A 69 21.58 -0.03 5.80
C ALA A 69 21.03 -1.47 5.72
N VAL A 70 21.49 -2.22 4.72
CA VAL A 70 22.13 -3.50 5.04
C VAL A 70 23.44 -3.59 4.25
N ARG A 71 24.53 -3.31 4.96
CA ARG A 71 25.93 -3.49 4.53
C ARG A 71 26.41 -4.82 5.08
#